data_AF-A0A671WR59-F1
#
_entry.id   AF-A0A671WR59-F1
#
_cell.length_a   1.000
_cell.length_b   1.000
_cell.length_c   1.000
_cell.angle_alpha   90.00
_cell.angle_beta   90.00
_cell.angle_gamma   90.00
#
_symmetry.space_group_name_H-M   'P 1'
#
loop_
_entity.id
_entity.type
_entity.pdbx_description
1 polymer ?
#
loop_
_entity_poly.entity_id
_entity_poly.type
_entity_poly.pdbx_seq_one_letter_code
_entity_poly.pdbx_strand_id
1 'polypeptide(L)'
;LKCKHEKLYKCCQRYDLLNNFYQASGQWEQALETAENRDRIHLRTTYYNYAKYLESMGDKTRALAYYENSDTHRVEVPRMLQDDTPSLEIYVNKMKDKNIYKWWAQYLESQSDMDSALRYYECAQDYLSLVRVHCYMGNIQKASEIANDTGDRAASYHLARHYEGHDDIKQAVHFYTRAQAYNNAIRLCKETGLDDQLMNLALLSNPEDMMEAACYYEEKGTHMDRAVELYHKAGYVSKALELAFATQQFTILQMIAEDLNENSDPAILARCSDFFITHSQYDKAVELLVAAKKYNQALELCVIQNLTITEELAERMTVTDSKDLSEEARKELLERIADCCMRQGNYHLATKKYTQAGNKLKAMRALLKSGDTEKIVFFANVSRQKELFIMAANYLQSLDWRNNPEILKTIIGFYTKGRALDLLAGFYEACAQVEIDDYQNYEKALDALTEAFKCVSKAKDSSAGQQEARLADLQHKITLIKKFVHARRLYTEDAGEAVRLCEALLEEPELDPAVRIGDAFGFLVEHHCQQGNFQVAYRKLEELQKLLPSQNVRYYVSQASFEALQKEIGIPMERGERRQSLKGEDEVEEDLNVS
;
A
#
# COMPACT_ATOMS: atom_id res chain seq x y z
N LEU A 1 -31.41 -81.50 7.06
CA LEU A 1 -30.58 -80.48 6.39
C LEU A 1 -30.56 -79.13 7.11
N LYS A 2 -31.69 -78.58 7.58
CA LYS A 2 -31.77 -77.26 8.24
C LYS A 2 -30.74 -77.03 9.38
N CYS A 3 -30.58 -77.98 10.32
CA CYS A 3 -29.58 -77.87 11.40
C CYS A 3 -28.11 -77.87 10.96
N LYS A 4 -27.78 -78.38 9.76
CA LYS A 4 -26.38 -78.37 9.27
C LYS A 4 -25.99 -77.00 8.72
N HIS A 5 -26.91 -76.33 8.00
CA HIS A 5 -26.67 -75.01 7.44
C HIS A 5 -26.62 -73.91 8.51
N GLU A 6 -27.50 -73.97 9.51
CA GLU A 6 -27.48 -73.04 10.65
C GLU A 6 -26.15 -73.07 11.41
N LYS A 7 -25.65 -74.28 11.74
CA LYS A 7 -24.36 -74.44 12.42
C LYS A 7 -23.21 -73.90 11.56
N LEU A 8 -23.26 -74.13 10.26
CA LEU A 8 -22.25 -73.64 9.33
C LEU A 8 -22.19 -72.11 9.29
N TYR A 9 -23.33 -71.43 9.14
CA TYR A 9 -23.36 -69.96 9.10
C TYR A 9 -22.95 -69.32 10.43
N LYS A 10 -23.33 -69.92 11.57
CA LYS A 10 -22.88 -69.49 12.90
C LYS A 10 -21.36 -69.64 13.07
N CYS A 11 -20.79 -70.78 12.67
CA CYS A 11 -19.34 -71.00 12.72
C CYS A 11 -18.55 -70.06 11.81
N CYS A 12 -19.08 -69.74 10.63
CA CYS A 12 -18.47 -68.81 9.67
C CYS A 12 -18.73 -67.33 10.00
N GLN A 13 -19.44 -67.01 11.09
CA GLN A 13 -19.82 -65.66 11.51
C GLN A 13 -20.59 -64.85 10.43
N ARG A 14 -21.22 -65.53 9.47
CA ARG A 14 -22.04 -64.92 8.40
C ARG A 14 -23.50 -64.86 8.81
N TYR A 15 -23.79 -63.95 9.73
CA TYR A 15 -25.12 -63.75 10.31
C TYR A 15 -26.14 -63.17 9.32
N ASP A 16 -25.67 -62.51 8.26
CA ASP A 16 -26.47 -62.06 7.12
C ASP A 16 -27.13 -63.23 6.36
N LEU A 17 -26.34 -64.27 6.04
CA LEU A 17 -26.85 -65.48 5.38
C LEU A 17 -27.71 -66.32 6.31
N LEU A 18 -27.39 -66.31 7.61
CA LEU A 18 -28.20 -66.97 8.62
C LEU A 18 -29.59 -66.32 8.76
N ASN A 19 -29.64 -64.98 8.80
CA ASN A 19 -30.87 -64.22 8.82
C ASN A 19 -31.73 -64.52 7.57
N ASN A 20 -31.14 -64.47 6.38
CA ASN A 20 -31.83 -64.83 5.13
C ASN A 20 -32.34 -66.28 5.14
N PHE A 21 -31.56 -67.22 5.70
CA PHE A 21 -31.96 -68.61 5.84
C PHE A 21 -33.17 -68.78 6.78
N TYR A 22 -33.21 -68.06 7.90
CA TYR A 22 -34.34 -68.08 8.83
C TYR A 22 -35.60 -67.47 8.20
N GLN A 23 -35.48 -66.34 7.47
CA GLN A 23 -36.59 -65.74 6.72
C GLN A 23 -37.16 -66.71 5.68
N ALA A 24 -36.30 -67.32 4.85
CA ALA A 24 -36.71 -68.32 3.84
C ALA A 24 -37.33 -69.59 4.46
N SER A 25 -36.99 -69.89 5.71
CA SER A 25 -37.52 -71.05 6.44
C SER A 25 -38.82 -70.76 7.20
N GLY A 26 -39.33 -69.52 7.16
CA GLY A 26 -40.51 -69.08 7.91
C GLY A 26 -40.27 -68.90 9.42
N GLN A 27 -39.02 -68.94 9.87
CA GLN A 27 -38.62 -68.80 11.28
C GLN A 27 -38.39 -67.33 11.62
N TRP A 28 -39.44 -66.53 11.55
CA TRP A 28 -39.35 -65.07 11.63
C TRP A 28 -38.88 -64.54 12.98
N GLU A 29 -39.29 -65.14 14.10
CA GLU A 29 -38.83 -64.74 15.43
C GLU A 29 -37.30 -64.89 15.58
N GLN A 30 -36.76 -66.01 15.09
CA GLN A 30 -35.31 -66.28 15.10
C GLN A 30 -34.56 -65.38 14.11
N ALA A 31 -35.18 -65.05 12.98
CA ALA A 31 -34.64 -64.09 12.02
C ALA A 31 -34.52 -62.69 12.63
N LEU A 32 -35.56 -62.22 13.34
CA LEU A 32 -35.56 -60.93 14.03
C LEU A 32 -34.54 -60.88 15.16
N GLU A 33 -34.50 -61.88 16.03
CA GLU A 33 -33.51 -61.95 17.10
C GLU A 33 -32.07 -61.92 16.55
N THR A 34 -31.83 -62.61 15.42
CA THR A 34 -30.54 -62.60 14.74
C THR A 34 -30.23 -61.21 14.16
N ALA A 35 -31.21 -60.56 13.55
CA ALA A 35 -31.07 -59.21 12.99
C ALA A 35 -30.82 -58.14 14.06
N GLU A 36 -31.52 -58.18 15.20
CA GLU A 36 -31.38 -57.20 16.28
C GLU A 36 -29.99 -57.30 16.97
N ASN A 37 -29.52 -58.53 17.17
CA ASN A 37 -28.32 -58.80 17.95
C ASN A 37 -27.03 -58.87 17.11
N ARG A 38 -27.11 -59.37 15.87
CA ARG A 38 -25.92 -59.74 15.08
C ARG A 38 -25.91 -59.21 13.64
N ASP A 39 -27.07 -58.92 13.05
CA ASP A 39 -27.22 -58.48 11.66
C ASP A 39 -28.07 -57.19 11.53
N ARG A 40 -27.62 -56.14 12.23
CA ARG A 40 -28.36 -54.87 12.33
C ARG A 40 -28.52 -54.15 10.98
N ILE A 41 -27.65 -54.44 10.02
CA ILE A 41 -27.70 -53.85 8.67
C ILE A 41 -28.99 -54.27 7.95
N HIS A 42 -29.42 -55.52 8.11
CA HIS A 42 -30.63 -56.04 7.46
C HIS A 42 -31.89 -55.96 8.33
N LEU A 43 -31.81 -55.43 9.55
CA LEU A 43 -32.93 -55.39 10.50
C LEU A 43 -34.21 -54.77 9.92
N ARG A 44 -34.09 -53.61 9.24
CA ARG A 44 -35.24 -52.97 8.59
C ARG A 44 -35.84 -53.84 7.48
N THR A 45 -34.99 -54.47 6.68
CA THR A 45 -35.40 -55.39 5.61
C THR A 45 -36.08 -56.64 6.17
N THR A 46 -35.59 -57.18 7.28
CA THR A 46 -36.20 -58.32 7.97
C THR A 46 -37.57 -57.94 8.55
N TYR A 47 -37.72 -56.76 9.17
CA TYR A 47 -39.04 -56.26 9.59
C TYR A 47 -39.99 -56.07 8.42
N TYR A 48 -39.52 -55.52 7.29
CA TYR A 48 -40.34 -55.35 6.08
C TYR A 48 -40.83 -56.69 5.52
N ASN A 49 -39.93 -57.66 5.34
CA ASN A 49 -40.26 -58.98 4.82
C ASN A 49 -41.22 -59.72 5.75
N TYR A 50 -41.04 -59.58 7.07
CA TYR A 50 -41.95 -60.18 8.03
C TYR A 50 -43.33 -59.52 8.03
N ALA A 51 -43.39 -58.18 7.90
CA ALA A 51 -44.65 -57.46 7.74
C ALA A 51 -45.41 -57.94 6.50
N LYS A 52 -44.71 -58.11 5.37
CA LYS A 52 -45.27 -58.65 4.12
C LYS A 52 -45.80 -60.08 4.27
N TYR A 53 -45.08 -60.92 5.01
CA TYR A 53 -45.53 -62.27 5.33
C TYR A 53 -46.81 -62.24 6.18
N LEU A 54 -46.86 -61.42 7.23
CA LEU A 54 -48.05 -61.28 8.08
C LEU A 54 -49.24 -60.70 7.32
N GLU A 55 -49.02 -59.74 6.43
CA GLU A 55 -50.04 -59.22 5.52
C GLU A 55 -50.60 -60.34 4.65
N SER A 56 -49.74 -61.17 4.03
CA SER A 56 -50.18 -62.30 3.20
C SER A 56 -50.96 -63.37 3.97
N MET A 57 -50.74 -63.46 5.28
CA MET A 57 -51.46 -64.35 6.19
C MET A 57 -52.77 -63.73 6.71
N GLY A 58 -53.07 -62.48 6.34
CA GLY A 58 -54.28 -61.77 6.74
C GLY A 58 -54.20 -61.06 8.10
N ASP A 59 -53.07 -61.15 8.82
CA ASP A 59 -52.86 -60.48 10.10
C ASP A 59 -52.40 -59.03 9.89
N LYS A 60 -53.35 -58.19 9.47
CA LYS A 60 -53.11 -56.77 9.18
C LYS A 60 -52.65 -55.98 10.41
N THR A 61 -53.12 -56.33 11.61
CA THR A 61 -52.79 -55.60 12.85
C THR A 61 -51.32 -55.76 13.22
N ARG A 62 -50.77 -56.99 13.14
CA ARG A 62 -49.34 -57.21 13.39
C ARG A 62 -48.49 -56.71 12.24
N ALA A 63 -48.93 -56.89 10.99
CA ALA A 63 -48.23 -56.36 9.82
C ALA A 63 -48.00 -54.85 9.94
N LEU A 64 -48.99 -54.11 10.45
CA LEU A 64 -48.90 -52.68 10.70
C LEU A 64 -47.70 -52.32 11.60
N ALA A 65 -47.59 -52.95 12.77
CA ALA A 65 -46.49 -52.70 13.71
C ALA A 65 -45.11 -52.97 13.08
N TYR A 66 -44.99 -53.99 12.23
CA TYR A 66 -43.72 -54.30 11.56
C TYR A 66 -43.44 -53.40 10.34
N TYR A 67 -44.46 -52.86 9.67
CA TYR A 67 -44.29 -51.80 8.68
C TYR A 67 -43.82 -50.48 9.31
N GLU A 68 -44.28 -50.19 10.53
CA GLU A 68 -43.76 -49.06 11.33
C GLU A 68 -42.29 -49.30 11.70
N ASN A 69 -41.95 -50.48 12.23
CA ASN A 69 -40.57 -50.83 12.60
C ASN A 69 -39.59 -50.85 11.40
N SER A 70 -40.08 -51.12 10.19
CA SER A 70 -39.27 -51.06 8.96
C SER A 70 -39.22 -49.68 8.32
N ASP A 71 -39.92 -48.67 8.88
CA ASP A 71 -40.02 -47.30 8.34
C ASP A 71 -40.64 -47.23 6.91
N THR A 72 -41.40 -48.26 6.52
CA THR A 72 -42.07 -48.38 5.21
C THR A 72 -43.58 -48.10 5.29
N HIS A 73 -44.09 -47.89 6.50
CA HIS A 73 -45.51 -47.62 6.80
C HIS A 73 -46.13 -46.46 6.00
N ARG A 74 -45.35 -45.47 5.56
CA ARG A 74 -45.84 -44.32 4.77
C ARG A 74 -46.39 -44.71 3.40
N VAL A 75 -45.95 -45.84 2.85
CA VAL A 75 -46.39 -46.34 1.54
C VAL A 75 -47.20 -47.61 1.70
N GLU A 76 -46.73 -48.55 2.52
CA GLU A 76 -47.29 -49.89 2.60
C GLU A 76 -48.59 -49.96 3.41
N VAL A 77 -48.74 -49.15 4.46
CA VAL A 77 -49.98 -49.17 5.26
C VAL A 77 -51.16 -48.55 4.51
N PRO A 78 -51.03 -47.37 3.85
CA PRO A 78 -52.08 -46.87 2.97
C PRO A 78 -52.45 -47.86 1.85
N ARG A 79 -51.46 -48.52 1.23
CA ARG A 79 -51.70 -49.57 0.22
C ARG A 79 -52.48 -50.76 0.80
N MET A 80 -52.06 -51.29 1.95
CA MET A 80 -52.65 -52.48 2.58
C MET A 80 -54.10 -52.23 3.07
N LEU A 81 -54.41 -51.00 3.47
CA LEU A 81 -55.70 -50.61 4.03
C LEU A 81 -56.57 -49.80 3.06
N GLN A 82 -56.17 -49.65 1.79
CA GLN A 82 -56.91 -48.84 0.81
C GLN A 82 -58.37 -49.30 0.63
N ASP A 83 -58.62 -50.61 0.71
CA ASP A 83 -59.95 -51.22 0.61
C ASP A 83 -60.76 -51.12 1.91
N ASP A 84 -60.13 -50.76 3.04
CA ASP A 84 -60.74 -50.59 4.35
C ASP A 84 -60.58 -49.14 4.83
N THR A 85 -61.30 -48.25 4.15
CA THR A 85 -61.28 -46.80 4.32
C THR A 85 -61.46 -46.35 5.79
N PRO A 86 -62.38 -46.92 6.60
CA PRO A 86 -62.55 -46.53 8.00
C PRO A 86 -61.32 -46.86 8.87
N SER A 87 -60.73 -48.05 8.71
CA SER A 87 -59.53 -48.43 9.46
C SER A 87 -58.32 -47.59 9.06
N LEU A 88 -58.22 -47.23 7.78
CA LEU A 88 -57.18 -46.34 7.29
C LEU A 88 -57.31 -44.92 7.86
N GLU A 89 -58.52 -44.36 7.91
CA GLU A 89 -58.74 -43.03 8.49
C GLU A 89 -58.37 -42.99 9.99
N ILE A 90 -58.75 -44.03 10.76
CA ILE A 90 -58.35 -44.15 12.17
C ILE A 90 -56.83 -44.16 12.30
N TYR A 91 -56.15 -44.91 11.42
CA TYR A 91 -54.70 -44.99 11.41
C TYR A 91 -54.03 -43.66 11.06
N VAL A 92 -54.51 -42.96 10.03
CA VAL A 92 -54.03 -41.62 9.61
C VAL A 92 -54.13 -40.64 10.78
N ASN A 93 -55.29 -40.59 11.45
CA ASN A 93 -55.52 -39.71 12.60
C ASN A 93 -54.71 -40.08 13.85
N LYS A 94 -54.39 -41.36 14.02
CA LYS A 94 -53.54 -41.85 15.11
C LYS A 94 -52.07 -41.49 14.91
N MET A 95 -51.53 -41.71 13.70
CA MET A 95 -50.11 -41.53 13.42
C MET A 95 -49.68 -40.07 13.31
N LYS A 96 -50.57 -39.20 12.80
CA LYS A 96 -50.29 -37.77 12.61
C LYS A 96 -49.01 -37.48 11.80
N ASP A 97 -48.64 -38.37 10.88
CA ASP A 97 -47.49 -38.19 9.98
C ASP A 97 -47.91 -37.36 8.75
N LYS A 98 -47.12 -36.34 8.39
CA LYS A 98 -47.39 -35.43 7.28
C LYS A 98 -47.49 -36.12 5.91
N ASN A 99 -46.65 -37.12 5.66
CA ASN A 99 -46.65 -37.85 4.38
C ASN A 99 -47.91 -38.71 4.24
N ILE A 100 -48.37 -39.29 5.36
CA ILE A 100 -49.61 -40.06 5.39
C ILE A 100 -50.81 -39.14 5.22
N TYR A 101 -50.82 -37.97 5.89
CA TYR A 101 -51.85 -36.95 5.65
C TYR A 101 -51.91 -36.49 4.19
N LYS A 102 -50.75 -36.29 3.55
CA LYS A 102 -50.67 -35.94 2.12
C LYS A 102 -51.26 -37.02 1.23
N TRP A 103 -50.90 -38.29 1.46
CA TRP A 103 -51.46 -39.41 0.71
C TRP A 103 -52.98 -39.50 0.89
N TRP A 104 -53.46 -39.37 2.14
CA TRP A 104 -54.88 -39.41 2.46
C TRP A 104 -55.66 -38.27 1.81
N ALA A 105 -55.11 -37.06 1.83
CA ALA A 105 -55.69 -35.91 1.14
C ALA A 105 -55.77 -36.12 -0.38
N GLN A 106 -54.73 -36.70 -1.01
CA GLN A 106 -54.75 -37.06 -2.43
C GLN A 106 -55.81 -38.12 -2.76
N TYR A 107 -55.99 -39.10 -1.87
CA TYR A 107 -57.05 -40.09 -2.01
C TYR A 107 -58.44 -39.44 -1.94
N LEU A 108 -58.68 -38.56 -0.97
CA LEU A 108 -59.94 -37.82 -0.84
C LEU A 108 -60.20 -36.89 -2.05
N GLU A 109 -59.17 -36.20 -2.54
CA GLU A 109 -59.24 -35.39 -3.76
C GLU A 109 -59.67 -36.25 -4.96
N SER A 110 -59.16 -37.48 -5.09
CA SER A 110 -59.56 -38.42 -6.15
C SER A 110 -61.03 -38.89 -6.04
N GLN A 111 -61.58 -38.89 -4.83
CA GLN A 111 -63.00 -39.19 -4.57
C GLN A 111 -63.90 -37.96 -4.71
N SER A 112 -63.35 -36.81 -5.13
CA SER A 112 -64.04 -35.52 -5.22
C SER A 112 -64.47 -34.92 -3.87
N ASP A 113 -63.95 -35.41 -2.74
CA ASP A 113 -64.16 -34.81 -1.42
C ASP A 113 -63.09 -33.73 -1.16
N MET A 114 -63.31 -32.55 -1.75
CA MET A 114 -62.36 -31.44 -1.72
C MET A 114 -62.24 -30.80 -0.34
N ASP A 115 -63.35 -30.68 0.41
CA ASP A 115 -63.36 -30.04 1.72
C ASP A 115 -62.55 -30.86 2.75
N SER A 116 -62.73 -32.18 2.77
CA SER A 116 -61.92 -33.05 3.62
C SER A 116 -60.46 -33.08 3.17
N ALA A 117 -60.21 -33.10 1.85
CA ALA A 117 -58.85 -33.07 1.30
C ALA A 117 -58.10 -31.81 1.75
N LEU A 118 -58.73 -30.62 1.71
CA LEU A 118 -58.13 -29.37 2.17
C LEU A 118 -57.72 -29.43 3.65
N ARG A 119 -58.58 -29.97 4.54
CA ARG A 119 -58.25 -30.12 5.96
C ARG A 119 -57.01 -30.98 6.19
N TYR A 120 -56.90 -32.09 5.45
CA TYR A 120 -55.75 -32.99 5.59
C TYR A 120 -54.49 -32.45 4.89
N TYR A 121 -54.62 -31.68 3.80
CA TYR A 121 -53.49 -30.96 3.22
C TYR A 121 -52.95 -29.87 4.15
N GLU A 122 -53.82 -29.20 4.91
CA GLU A 122 -53.42 -28.25 5.97
C GLU A 122 -52.66 -28.97 7.09
N CYS A 123 -53.16 -30.13 7.54
CA CYS A 123 -52.45 -30.97 8.50
C CYS A 123 -51.08 -31.46 7.97
N ALA A 124 -51.00 -31.75 6.67
CA ALA A 124 -49.76 -32.15 6.00
C ALA A 124 -48.80 -30.98 5.75
N GLN A 125 -49.28 -29.73 5.85
CA GLN A 125 -48.57 -28.51 5.41
C GLN A 125 -48.16 -28.57 3.92
N ASP A 126 -49.00 -29.19 3.08
CA ASP A 126 -48.77 -29.29 1.63
C ASP A 126 -49.42 -28.10 0.91
N TYR A 127 -48.77 -26.94 1.03
CA TYR A 127 -49.32 -25.66 0.57
C TYR A 127 -49.54 -25.59 -0.95
N LEU A 128 -48.72 -26.29 -1.74
CA LEU A 128 -48.92 -26.39 -3.19
C LEU A 128 -50.28 -27.02 -3.51
N SER A 129 -50.60 -28.14 -2.87
CA SER A 129 -51.86 -28.85 -3.09
C SER A 129 -53.04 -28.02 -2.58
N LEU A 130 -52.91 -27.36 -1.43
CA LEU A 130 -53.93 -26.41 -0.93
C LEU A 130 -54.24 -25.31 -1.94
N VAL A 131 -53.20 -24.60 -2.41
CA VAL A 131 -53.36 -23.52 -3.38
C VAL A 131 -53.94 -24.03 -4.69
N ARG A 132 -53.48 -25.19 -5.19
CA ARG A 132 -54.01 -25.81 -6.40
C ARG A 132 -55.51 -26.13 -6.28
N VAL A 133 -55.93 -26.74 -5.18
CA VAL A 133 -57.34 -27.11 -4.95
C VAL A 133 -58.20 -25.86 -4.77
N HIS A 134 -57.73 -24.86 -4.01
CA HIS A 134 -58.44 -23.58 -3.88
C HIS A 134 -58.57 -22.84 -5.22
N CYS A 135 -57.53 -22.85 -6.06
CA CYS A 135 -57.61 -22.29 -7.41
C CYS A 135 -58.64 -23.05 -8.26
N TYR A 136 -58.66 -24.38 -8.21
CA TYR A 136 -59.63 -25.20 -8.94
C TYR A 136 -61.07 -24.93 -8.51
N MET A 137 -61.31 -24.69 -7.22
CA MET A 137 -62.62 -24.32 -6.67
C MET A 137 -63.03 -22.86 -6.95
N GLY A 138 -62.16 -22.05 -7.58
CA GLY A 138 -62.39 -20.62 -7.82
C GLY A 138 -62.16 -19.71 -6.60
N ASN A 139 -61.64 -20.26 -5.49
CA ASN A 139 -61.39 -19.53 -4.24
C ASN A 139 -60.01 -18.84 -4.25
N ILE A 140 -59.80 -17.94 -5.22
CA ILE A 140 -58.49 -17.34 -5.50
C ILE A 140 -57.98 -16.44 -4.36
N GLN A 141 -58.87 -15.72 -3.67
CA GLN A 141 -58.49 -14.95 -2.47
C GLN A 141 -57.86 -15.85 -1.41
N LYS A 142 -58.48 -17.00 -1.11
CA LYS A 142 -57.95 -17.94 -0.09
C LYS A 142 -56.63 -18.55 -0.53
N ALA A 143 -56.49 -18.90 -1.80
CA ALA A 143 -55.22 -19.35 -2.38
C ALA A 143 -54.11 -18.30 -2.23
N SER A 144 -54.45 -17.02 -2.44
CA SER A 144 -53.52 -15.89 -2.31
C SER A 144 -53.10 -15.63 -0.87
N GLU A 145 -54.05 -15.71 0.08
CA GLU A 145 -53.74 -15.64 1.51
C GLU A 145 -52.75 -16.74 1.91
N ILE A 146 -53.04 -18.00 1.53
CA ILE A 146 -52.18 -19.14 1.87
C ILE A 146 -50.76 -18.95 1.29
N ALA A 147 -50.64 -18.56 0.03
CA ALA A 147 -49.32 -18.32 -0.59
C ALA A 147 -48.56 -17.15 0.06
N ASN A 148 -49.28 -16.08 0.43
CA ASN A 148 -48.69 -14.92 1.11
C ASN A 148 -48.30 -15.21 2.57
N ASP A 149 -49.07 -16.00 3.30
CA ASP A 149 -48.79 -16.32 4.69
C ASP A 149 -47.66 -17.35 4.82
N THR A 150 -47.66 -18.36 3.94
CA THR A 150 -46.74 -19.50 4.03
C THR A 150 -45.40 -19.22 3.34
N GLY A 151 -45.40 -18.44 2.26
CA GLY A 151 -44.20 -18.21 1.46
C GLY A 151 -43.68 -19.44 0.72
N ASP A 152 -44.51 -20.46 0.55
CA ASP A 152 -44.13 -21.65 -0.20
C ASP A 152 -43.86 -21.30 -1.67
N ARG A 153 -42.70 -21.71 -2.18
CA ARG A 153 -42.25 -21.37 -3.53
C ARG A 153 -43.11 -22.03 -4.61
N ALA A 154 -43.46 -23.31 -4.42
CA ALA A 154 -44.23 -24.05 -5.40
C ALA A 154 -45.68 -23.57 -5.45
N ALA A 155 -46.28 -23.30 -4.29
CA ALA A 155 -47.61 -22.71 -4.17
C ALA A 155 -47.66 -21.32 -4.83
N SER A 156 -46.69 -20.46 -4.53
CA SER A 156 -46.57 -19.13 -5.14
C SER A 156 -46.40 -19.21 -6.65
N TYR A 157 -45.58 -20.16 -7.15
CA TYR A 157 -45.39 -20.36 -8.59
C TYR A 157 -46.68 -20.81 -9.30
N HIS A 158 -47.42 -21.75 -8.71
CA HIS A 158 -48.69 -22.21 -9.25
C HIS A 158 -49.71 -21.07 -9.33
N LEU A 159 -49.79 -20.26 -8.27
CA LEU A 159 -50.69 -19.11 -8.24
C LEU A 159 -50.28 -18.02 -9.23
N ALA A 160 -48.98 -17.78 -9.42
CA ALA A 160 -48.47 -16.85 -10.42
C ALA A 160 -48.90 -17.24 -11.84
N ARG A 161 -48.77 -18.53 -12.20
CA ARG A 161 -49.25 -19.06 -13.49
C ARG A 161 -50.76 -18.90 -13.66
N HIS A 162 -51.51 -19.06 -12.58
CA HIS A 162 -52.95 -18.85 -12.61
C HIS A 162 -53.29 -17.39 -12.93
N TYR A 163 -52.68 -16.42 -12.23
CA TYR A 163 -52.90 -14.99 -12.51
C TYR A 163 -52.42 -14.58 -13.91
N GLU A 164 -51.30 -15.12 -14.37
CA GLU A 164 -50.80 -14.89 -15.73
C GLU A 164 -51.80 -15.37 -16.78
N GLY A 165 -52.40 -16.56 -16.62
CA GLY A 165 -53.42 -17.07 -17.53
C GLY A 165 -54.75 -16.30 -17.51
N HIS A 166 -54.95 -15.40 -16.54
CA HIS A 166 -56.14 -14.54 -16.40
C HIS A 166 -55.82 -13.06 -16.64
N ASP A 167 -54.68 -12.74 -17.28
CA ASP A 167 -54.22 -11.38 -17.61
C ASP A 167 -54.05 -10.43 -16.40
N ASP A 168 -53.98 -10.92 -15.16
CA ASP A 168 -53.62 -10.11 -14.00
C ASP A 168 -52.09 -10.12 -13.78
N ILE A 169 -51.42 -9.34 -14.62
CA ILE A 169 -49.96 -9.31 -14.69
C ILE A 169 -49.32 -8.82 -13.40
N LYS A 170 -49.96 -7.87 -12.69
CA LYS A 170 -49.39 -7.32 -11.44
C LYS A 170 -49.35 -8.39 -10.35
N GLN A 171 -50.42 -9.17 -10.21
CA GLN A 171 -50.44 -10.29 -9.26
C GLN A 171 -49.51 -11.42 -9.70
N ALA A 172 -49.43 -11.71 -11.01
CA ALA A 172 -48.52 -12.71 -11.54
C ALA A 172 -47.05 -12.37 -11.21
N VAL A 173 -46.61 -11.13 -11.44
CA VAL A 173 -45.26 -10.66 -11.10
C VAL A 173 -44.99 -10.76 -9.60
N HIS A 174 -45.93 -10.33 -8.75
CA HIS A 174 -45.81 -10.46 -7.29
C HIS A 174 -45.54 -11.90 -6.86
N PHE A 175 -46.36 -12.85 -7.32
CA PHE A 175 -46.21 -14.26 -6.94
C PHE A 175 -45.02 -14.95 -7.59
N TYR A 176 -44.62 -14.61 -8.82
CA TYR A 176 -43.38 -15.11 -9.41
C TYR A 176 -42.14 -14.63 -8.65
N THR A 177 -42.15 -13.37 -8.19
CA THR A 177 -41.09 -12.81 -7.34
C THR A 177 -40.99 -13.57 -6.03
N ARG A 178 -42.14 -13.83 -5.38
CA ARG A 178 -42.21 -14.62 -4.15
C ARG A 178 -41.76 -16.07 -4.33
N ALA A 179 -42.04 -16.64 -5.51
CA ALA A 179 -41.57 -17.97 -5.90
C ALA A 179 -40.07 -18.03 -6.23
N GLN A 180 -39.38 -16.89 -6.31
CA GLN A 180 -38.01 -16.75 -6.81
C GLN A 180 -37.84 -17.18 -8.28
N ALA A 181 -38.92 -17.14 -9.05
CA ALA A 181 -38.92 -17.44 -10.48
C ALA A 181 -38.72 -16.14 -11.28
N TYR A 182 -37.57 -15.50 -11.07
CA TYR A 182 -37.28 -14.15 -11.58
C TYR A 182 -37.31 -14.07 -13.11
N ASN A 183 -36.82 -15.09 -13.81
CA ASN A 183 -36.90 -15.19 -15.28
C ASN A 183 -38.32 -15.00 -15.83
N ASN A 184 -39.34 -15.60 -15.19
CA ASN A 184 -40.74 -15.46 -15.58
C ASN A 184 -41.27 -14.06 -15.27
N ALA A 185 -40.92 -13.50 -14.11
CA ALA A 185 -41.30 -12.14 -13.73
C ALA A 185 -40.68 -11.08 -14.66
N ILE A 186 -39.40 -11.25 -15.00
CA ILE A 186 -38.63 -10.40 -15.93
C ILE A 186 -39.26 -10.45 -17.32
N ARG A 187 -39.57 -11.66 -17.84
CA ARG A 187 -40.27 -11.81 -19.12
C ARG A 187 -41.59 -11.03 -19.14
N LEU A 188 -42.43 -11.19 -18.12
CA LEU A 188 -43.70 -10.47 -18.04
C LEU A 188 -43.50 -8.95 -17.96
N CYS A 189 -42.49 -8.48 -17.23
CA CYS A 189 -42.19 -7.04 -17.17
C CYS A 189 -41.72 -6.49 -18.52
N LYS A 190 -40.90 -7.24 -19.27
CA LYS A 190 -40.47 -6.87 -20.64
C LYS A 190 -41.65 -6.76 -21.61
N GLU A 191 -42.56 -7.75 -21.59
CA GLU A 191 -43.73 -7.81 -22.47
C GLU A 191 -44.77 -6.71 -22.17
N THR A 192 -44.89 -6.29 -20.90
CA THR A 192 -45.90 -5.30 -20.47
C THR A 192 -45.37 -3.89 -20.24
N GLY A 193 -44.06 -3.68 -20.33
CA GLY A 193 -43.42 -2.37 -20.16
C GLY A 193 -43.37 -1.88 -18.70
N LEU A 194 -43.28 -2.80 -17.73
CA LEU A 194 -43.13 -2.47 -16.30
C LEU A 194 -41.66 -2.18 -15.94
N ASP A 195 -41.10 -1.13 -16.54
CA ASP A 195 -39.67 -0.81 -16.51
C ASP A 195 -39.10 -0.58 -15.09
N ASP A 196 -39.88 -0.03 -14.15
CA ASP A 196 -39.41 0.21 -12.77
C ASP A 196 -39.33 -1.07 -11.94
N GLN A 197 -40.21 -2.04 -12.20
CA GLN A 197 -40.18 -3.33 -11.51
C GLN A 197 -39.10 -4.24 -12.10
N LEU A 198 -38.90 -4.17 -13.42
CA LEU A 198 -37.88 -4.93 -14.14
C LEU A 198 -36.49 -4.77 -13.52
N MET A 199 -36.06 -3.54 -13.20
CA MET A 199 -34.75 -3.27 -12.62
C MET A 199 -34.57 -4.01 -11.28
N ASN A 200 -35.53 -3.87 -10.37
CA ASN A 200 -35.46 -4.51 -9.06
C ASN A 200 -35.46 -6.04 -9.16
N LEU A 201 -36.22 -6.60 -10.12
CA LEU A 201 -36.26 -8.05 -10.35
C LEU A 201 -34.94 -8.58 -10.93
N ALA A 202 -34.36 -7.86 -11.89
CA ALA A 202 -33.07 -8.20 -12.47
C ALA A 202 -31.95 -8.16 -11.42
N LEU A 203 -31.96 -7.18 -10.50
CA LEU A 203 -30.98 -7.13 -9.41
C LEU A 203 -31.05 -8.33 -8.45
N LEU A 204 -32.20 -9.01 -8.36
CA LEU A 204 -32.40 -10.19 -7.53
C LEU A 204 -32.16 -11.51 -8.27
N SER A 205 -32.01 -11.47 -9.60
CA SER A 205 -31.90 -12.65 -10.46
C SER A 205 -30.46 -13.12 -10.66
N ASN A 206 -30.25 -14.08 -11.55
CA ASN A 206 -28.92 -14.52 -11.93
C ASN A 206 -28.30 -13.55 -12.97
N PRO A 207 -26.97 -13.66 -13.25
CA PRO A 207 -26.30 -12.78 -14.21
C PRO A 207 -26.84 -12.87 -15.65
N GLU A 208 -27.37 -14.03 -16.06
CA GLU A 208 -27.97 -14.22 -17.39
C GLU A 208 -29.26 -13.39 -17.54
N ASP A 209 -30.15 -13.47 -16.54
CA ASP A 209 -31.38 -12.70 -16.47
C ASP A 209 -31.09 -11.18 -16.37
N MET A 210 -30.04 -10.78 -15.63
CA MET A 210 -29.58 -9.39 -15.57
C MET A 210 -29.14 -8.88 -16.95
N MET A 211 -28.39 -9.70 -17.69
CA MET A 211 -27.94 -9.37 -19.04
C MET A 211 -29.13 -9.23 -20.00
N GLU A 212 -30.12 -10.12 -19.93
CA GLU A 212 -31.33 -10.00 -20.75
C GLU A 212 -32.13 -8.71 -20.44
N ALA A 213 -32.26 -8.36 -19.17
CA ALA A 213 -32.90 -7.11 -18.76
C ALA A 213 -32.10 -5.88 -19.23
N ALA A 214 -30.77 -5.95 -19.17
CA ALA A 214 -29.89 -4.90 -19.69
C ALA A 214 -30.05 -4.71 -21.22
N CYS A 215 -30.09 -5.81 -21.99
CA CYS A 215 -30.34 -5.77 -23.43
C CYS A 215 -31.68 -5.10 -23.75
N TYR A 216 -32.73 -5.39 -22.98
CA TYR A 216 -34.04 -4.75 -23.17
C TYR A 216 -33.97 -3.22 -22.98
N TYR A 217 -33.28 -2.73 -21.94
CA TYR A 217 -33.11 -1.28 -21.76
C TYR A 217 -32.23 -0.65 -22.87
N GLU A 218 -31.18 -1.36 -23.32
CA GLU A 218 -30.33 -0.92 -24.44
C GLU A 218 -31.14 -0.78 -25.74
N GLU A 219 -31.95 -1.79 -26.09
CA GLU A 219 -32.79 -1.79 -27.29
C GLU A 219 -33.88 -0.71 -27.26
N LYS A 220 -34.50 -0.50 -26.10
CA LYS A 220 -35.54 0.51 -25.92
C LYS A 220 -34.98 1.93 -25.93
N GLY A 221 -33.71 2.10 -25.58
CA GLY A 221 -33.00 3.37 -25.52
C GLY A 221 -33.43 4.31 -24.39
N THR A 222 -34.42 3.90 -23.59
CA THR A 222 -34.90 4.61 -22.40
C THR A 222 -34.30 3.95 -21.16
N HIS A 223 -33.75 4.76 -20.25
CA HIS A 223 -33.04 4.29 -19.03
C HIS A 223 -31.71 3.54 -19.30
N MET A 224 -30.85 4.12 -20.14
CA MET A 224 -29.51 3.58 -20.39
C MET A 224 -28.65 3.43 -19.13
N ASP A 225 -28.91 4.25 -18.11
CA ASP A 225 -28.29 4.17 -16.78
C ASP A 225 -28.53 2.82 -16.11
N ARG A 226 -29.77 2.31 -16.22
CA ARG A 226 -30.13 0.98 -15.71
C ARG A 226 -29.46 -0.14 -16.51
N ALA A 227 -29.34 0.03 -17.84
CA ALA A 227 -28.64 -0.94 -18.70
C ALA A 227 -27.17 -1.10 -18.30
N VAL A 228 -26.45 0.03 -18.13
CA VAL A 228 -25.04 0.03 -17.70
C VAL A 228 -24.88 -0.63 -16.33
N GLU A 229 -25.73 -0.27 -15.36
CA GLU A 229 -25.66 -0.83 -14.01
C GLU A 229 -25.90 -2.36 -14.00
N LEU A 230 -26.87 -2.84 -14.79
CA LEU A 230 -27.14 -4.26 -14.92
C LEU A 230 -26.00 -5.02 -15.60
N TYR A 231 -25.43 -4.49 -16.69
CA TYR A 231 -24.24 -5.10 -17.31
C TYR A 231 -23.07 -5.19 -16.34
N HIS A 232 -22.85 -4.14 -15.57
CA HIS A 232 -21.78 -4.11 -14.57
C HIS A 232 -22.00 -5.17 -13.49
N LYS A 233 -23.19 -5.23 -12.88
CA LYS A 233 -23.51 -6.21 -11.83
C LYS A 233 -23.58 -7.65 -12.32
N ALA A 234 -23.90 -7.86 -13.59
CA ALA A 234 -23.84 -9.16 -14.25
C ALA A 234 -22.39 -9.62 -14.54
N GLY A 235 -21.38 -8.76 -14.33
CA GLY A 235 -19.97 -9.07 -14.58
C GLY A 235 -19.48 -8.75 -16.00
N TYR A 236 -20.33 -8.17 -16.86
CA TYR A 236 -19.99 -7.78 -18.22
C TYR A 236 -19.40 -6.36 -18.27
N VAL A 237 -18.28 -6.17 -17.56
CA VAL A 237 -17.63 -4.86 -17.37
C VAL A 237 -17.28 -4.17 -18.69
N SER A 238 -16.78 -4.91 -19.69
CA SER A 238 -16.40 -4.35 -20.99
C SER A 238 -17.59 -3.71 -21.71
N LYS A 239 -18.73 -4.40 -21.75
CA LYS A 239 -19.96 -3.92 -22.39
C LYS A 239 -20.58 -2.77 -21.59
N ALA A 240 -20.56 -2.84 -20.26
CA ALA A 240 -21.00 -1.76 -19.39
C ALA A 240 -20.20 -0.47 -19.67
N LEU A 241 -18.87 -0.55 -19.75
CA LEU A 241 -18.01 0.60 -20.05
C LEU A 241 -18.22 1.14 -21.46
N GLU A 242 -18.33 0.28 -22.47
CA GLU A 242 -18.64 0.73 -23.84
C GLU A 242 -19.94 1.52 -23.91
N LEU A 243 -21.00 1.02 -23.27
CA LEU A 243 -22.29 1.68 -23.22
C LEU A 243 -22.22 2.97 -22.39
N ALA A 244 -21.50 2.97 -21.27
CA ALA A 244 -21.31 4.14 -20.44
C ALA A 244 -20.50 5.25 -21.14
N PHE A 245 -19.49 4.90 -21.94
CA PHE A 245 -18.76 5.84 -22.80
C PHE A 245 -19.66 6.40 -23.90
N ALA A 246 -20.43 5.55 -24.57
CA ALA A 246 -21.34 5.96 -25.64
C ALA A 246 -22.43 6.92 -25.15
N THR A 247 -22.93 6.69 -23.93
CA THR A 247 -24.02 7.47 -23.32
C THR A 247 -23.52 8.61 -22.42
N GLN A 248 -22.21 8.77 -22.28
CA GLN A 248 -21.57 9.81 -21.45
C GLN A 248 -22.05 9.82 -19.99
N GLN A 249 -22.21 8.64 -19.39
CA GLN A 249 -22.68 8.51 -18.01
C GLN A 249 -21.52 8.57 -17.01
N PHE A 250 -21.08 9.79 -16.69
CA PHE A 250 -19.88 10.07 -15.89
C PHE A 250 -19.90 9.44 -14.49
N THR A 251 -21.03 9.51 -13.79
CA THR A 251 -21.18 8.98 -12.42
C THR A 251 -21.00 7.46 -12.38
N ILE A 252 -21.57 6.77 -13.36
CA ILE A 252 -21.50 5.30 -13.45
C ILE A 252 -20.12 4.85 -13.91
N LEU A 253 -19.49 5.57 -14.85
CA LEU A 253 -18.09 5.32 -15.24
C LEU A 253 -17.14 5.43 -14.07
N GLN A 254 -17.33 6.42 -13.18
CA GLN A 254 -16.49 6.57 -11.99
C GLN A 254 -16.64 5.38 -11.03
N MET A 255 -17.86 4.89 -10.83
CA MET A 255 -18.09 3.70 -10.01
C MET A 255 -17.46 2.44 -10.62
N ILE A 256 -17.66 2.20 -11.92
CA ILE A 256 -17.08 1.03 -12.59
C ILE A 256 -15.55 1.08 -12.53
N ALA A 257 -14.97 2.28 -12.68
CA ALA A 257 -13.52 2.44 -12.61
C ALA A 257 -12.91 2.18 -11.23
N GLU A 258 -13.68 2.32 -10.15
CA GLU A 258 -13.24 1.99 -8.79
C GLU A 258 -13.11 0.46 -8.58
N ASP A 259 -13.84 -0.33 -9.36
CA ASP A 259 -13.76 -1.79 -9.34
C ASP A 259 -12.66 -2.35 -10.28
N LEU A 260 -12.07 -1.51 -11.14
CA LEU A 260 -10.98 -1.90 -12.03
C LEU A 260 -9.65 -2.01 -11.29
N ASN A 261 -8.90 -3.08 -11.58
CA ASN A 261 -7.60 -3.35 -10.96
C ASN A 261 -6.61 -3.97 -11.96
N GLU A 262 -5.41 -4.33 -11.48
CA GLU A 262 -4.32 -4.91 -12.29
C GLU A 262 -4.69 -6.22 -13.02
N ASN A 263 -5.76 -6.93 -12.61
CA ASN A 263 -6.24 -8.12 -13.29
C ASN A 263 -7.21 -7.82 -14.44
N SER A 264 -7.59 -6.55 -14.61
CA SER A 264 -8.49 -6.10 -15.68
C SER A 264 -7.75 -6.02 -17.02
N ASP A 265 -8.50 -6.09 -18.12
CA ASP A 265 -7.90 -5.98 -19.46
C ASP A 265 -7.16 -4.64 -19.63
N PRO A 266 -5.85 -4.65 -19.97
CA PRO A 266 -5.07 -3.44 -20.21
C PRO A 266 -5.68 -2.48 -21.23
N ALA A 267 -6.43 -2.97 -22.22
CA ALA A 267 -7.10 -2.13 -23.21
C ALA A 267 -8.23 -1.30 -22.59
N ILE A 268 -8.97 -1.88 -21.64
CA ILE A 268 -10.05 -1.22 -20.91
C ILE A 268 -9.49 -0.18 -19.96
N LEU A 269 -8.44 -0.54 -19.22
CA LEU A 269 -7.75 0.38 -18.31
C LEU A 269 -7.22 1.62 -19.05
N ALA A 270 -6.65 1.44 -20.24
CA ALA A 270 -6.18 2.54 -21.08
C ALA A 270 -7.32 3.47 -21.56
N ARG A 271 -8.46 2.91 -21.99
CA ARG A 271 -9.62 3.71 -22.39
C ARG A 271 -10.19 4.49 -21.21
N CYS A 272 -10.23 3.87 -20.03
CA CYS A 272 -10.67 4.54 -18.80
C CYS A 272 -9.70 5.66 -18.41
N SER A 273 -8.38 5.45 -18.51
CA SER A 273 -7.41 6.51 -18.21
C SER A 273 -7.55 7.71 -19.15
N ASP A 274 -7.74 7.49 -20.46
CA ASP A 274 -7.94 8.59 -21.43
C ASP A 274 -9.19 9.42 -21.10
N PHE A 275 -10.24 8.75 -20.63
CA PHE A 275 -11.44 9.40 -20.14
C PHE A 275 -11.16 10.25 -18.89
N PHE A 276 -10.49 9.71 -17.86
CA PHE A 276 -10.18 10.48 -16.65
C PHE A 276 -9.23 11.66 -16.92
N ILE A 277 -8.29 11.52 -17.87
CA ILE A 277 -7.42 12.61 -18.34
C ILE A 277 -8.26 13.75 -18.93
N THR A 278 -9.24 13.41 -19.78
CA THR A 278 -10.14 14.40 -20.41
C THR A 278 -10.98 15.16 -19.37
N HIS A 279 -11.27 14.52 -18.23
CA HIS A 279 -12.09 15.09 -17.15
C HIS A 279 -11.27 15.65 -15.98
N SER A 280 -9.97 15.87 -16.17
CA SER A 280 -9.06 16.43 -15.16
C SER A 280 -8.96 15.62 -13.86
N GLN A 281 -9.32 14.34 -13.86
CA GLN A 281 -9.08 13.42 -12.75
C GLN A 281 -7.75 12.68 -12.96
N TYR A 282 -6.65 13.42 -12.84
CA TYR A 282 -5.33 12.90 -13.22
C TYR A 282 -4.79 11.82 -12.28
N ASP A 283 -5.09 11.88 -10.97
CA ASP A 283 -4.64 10.87 -10.01
C ASP A 283 -5.17 9.47 -10.38
N LYS A 284 -6.48 9.34 -10.58
CA LYS A 284 -7.12 8.08 -11.01
C LYS A 284 -6.61 7.62 -12.37
N ALA A 285 -6.37 8.55 -13.30
CA ALA A 285 -5.80 8.22 -14.60
C ALA A 285 -4.40 7.61 -14.49
N VAL A 286 -3.55 8.15 -13.64
CA VAL A 286 -2.21 7.61 -13.37
C VAL A 286 -2.31 6.20 -12.78
N GLU A 287 -3.20 5.97 -11.82
CA GLU A 287 -3.40 4.64 -11.23
C GLU A 287 -3.82 3.59 -12.26
N LEU A 288 -4.77 3.95 -13.13
CA LEU A 288 -5.22 3.07 -14.21
C LEU A 288 -4.13 2.83 -15.26
N LEU A 289 -3.32 3.84 -15.60
CA LEU A 289 -2.18 3.68 -16.52
C LEU A 289 -1.11 2.77 -15.94
N VAL A 290 -0.83 2.87 -14.64
CA VAL A 290 0.11 1.98 -13.95
C VAL A 290 -0.44 0.55 -13.92
N ALA A 291 -1.72 0.36 -13.61
CA ALA A 291 -2.37 -0.95 -13.67
C ALA A 291 -2.35 -1.54 -15.09
N ALA A 292 -2.47 -0.70 -16.12
CA ALA A 292 -2.35 -1.08 -17.53
C ALA A 292 -0.90 -1.36 -17.99
N LYS A 293 0.09 -1.28 -17.08
CA LYS A 293 1.53 -1.38 -17.36
C LYS A 293 2.07 -0.30 -18.33
N LYS A 294 1.36 0.81 -18.50
CA LYS A 294 1.76 1.95 -19.35
C LYS A 294 2.55 2.99 -18.56
N TYR A 295 3.63 2.57 -17.90
CA TYR A 295 4.39 3.41 -16.95
C TYR A 295 4.95 4.70 -17.57
N ASN A 296 5.39 4.65 -18.83
CA ASN A 296 5.93 5.84 -19.49
C ASN A 296 4.87 6.95 -19.64
N GLN A 297 3.64 6.58 -20.00
CA GLN A 297 2.52 7.52 -20.13
C GLN A 297 2.08 8.04 -18.76
N ALA A 298 2.05 7.16 -17.76
CA ALA A 298 1.74 7.55 -16.37
C ALA A 298 2.75 8.60 -15.84
N LEU A 299 4.04 8.40 -16.10
CA LEU A 299 5.08 9.34 -15.69
C LEU A 299 5.03 10.66 -16.46
N GLU A 300 4.80 10.62 -17.76
CA GLU A 300 4.62 11.83 -18.56
C GLU A 300 3.45 12.65 -18.03
N LEU A 301 2.33 12.01 -17.68
CA LEU A 301 1.19 12.67 -17.07
C LEU A 301 1.53 13.28 -15.70
N CYS A 302 2.30 12.56 -14.86
CA CYS A 302 2.78 13.10 -13.58
C CYS A 302 3.66 14.34 -13.76
N VAL A 303 4.50 14.37 -14.79
CA VAL A 303 5.37 15.51 -15.09
C VAL A 303 4.57 16.70 -15.62
N ILE A 304 3.65 16.47 -16.56
CA ILE A 304 2.85 17.54 -17.18
C ILE A 304 1.92 18.20 -16.14
N GLN A 305 1.28 17.40 -15.29
CA GLN A 305 0.29 17.88 -14.32
C GLN A 305 0.89 18.14 -12.92
N ASN A 306 2.22 18.03 -12.76
CA ASN A 306 2.92 18.18 -11.48
C ASN A 306 2.36 17.31 -10.34
N LEU A 307 1.96 16.07 -10.63
CA LEU A 307 1.43 15.14 -9.63
C LEU A 307 2.54 14.57 -8.77
N THR A 308 2.38 14.60 -7.45
CA THR A 308 3.37 14.06 -6.50
C THR A 308 3.47 12.55 -6.61
N ILE A 309 4.66 12.04 -6.89
CA ILE A 309 4.91 10.60 -6.92
C ILE A 309 5.07 10.11 -5.48
N THR A 310 4.08 9.36 -5.00
CA THR A 310 4.12 8.69 -3.69
C THR A 310 5.05 7.46 -3.73
N GLU A 311 5.51 7.01 -2.56
CA GLU A 311 6.35 5.81 -2.46
C GLU A 311 5.61 4.58 -2.99
N GLU A 312 4.31 4.42 -2.66
CA GLU A 312 3.47 3.33 -3.14
C GLU A 312 3.36 3.31 -4.66
N LEU A 313 3.09 4.46 -5.28
CA LEU A 313 3.04 4.59 -6.74
C LEU A 313 4.40 4.26 -7.36
N ALA A 314 5.49 4.76 -6.78
CA ALA A 314 6.85 4.50 -7.26
C ALA A 314 7.24 3.02 -7.15
N GLU A 315 6.79 2.29 -6.12
CA GLU A 315 6.98 0.85 -6.01
C GLU A 315 6.10 0.06 -7.00
N ARG A 316 4.83 0.43 -7.21
CA ARG A 316 3.99 -0.19 -8.26
C ARG A 316 4.58 -0.06 -9.66
N MET A 317 5.22 1.08 -9.96
CA MET A 317 5.94 1.28 -11.24
C MET A 317 7.29 0.56 -11.31
N THR A 318 7.82 0.07 -10.18
CA THR A 318 9.09 -0.66 -10.14
C THR A 318 8.83 -2.13 -10.41
N VAL A 319 8.80 -2.50 -11.69
CA VAL A 319 8.61 -3.90 -12.10
C VAL A 319 9.79 -4.75 -11.62
N THR A 320 9.54 -5.69 -10.70
CA THR A 320 10.55 -6.62 -10.18
C THR A 320 10.70 -7.89 -11.02
N ASP A 321 9.68 -8.23 -11.83
CA ASP A 321 9.67 -9.45 -12.64
C ASP A 321 10.21 -9.24 -14.06
N SER A 322 11.26 -9.99 -14.38
CA SER A 322 12.14 -9.84 -15.54
C SER A 322 11.56 -10.29 -16.89
N LYS A 323 10.23 -10.43 -17.02
CA LYS A 323 9.59 -10.97 -18.24
C LYS A 323 9.00 -9.89 -19.17
N ASP A 324 8.63 -8.74 -18.64
CA ASP A 324 7.85 -7.73 -19.39
C ASP A 324 8.69 -6.56 -19.93
N LEU A 325 9.89 -6.31 -19.39
CA LEU A 325 10.75 -5.18 -19.76
C LEU A 325 12.22 -5.63 -19.84
N SER A 326 12.98 -5.10 -20.81
CA SER A 326 14.43 -5.29 -20.84
C SER A 326 15.10 -4.56 -19.66
N GLU A 327 16.25 -5.06 -19.24
CA GLU A 327 17.03 -4.48 -18.13
C GLU A 327 17.39 -3.00 -18.36
N GLU A 328 17.62 -2.60 -19.62
CA GLU A 328 17.90 -1.23 -20.02
C GLU A 328 16.66 -0.33 -19.87
N ALA A 329 15.50 -0.79 -20.36
CA ALA A 329 14.24 -0.04 -20.24
C ALA A 329 13.81 0.11 -18.77
N ARG A 330 14.07 -0.91 -17.94
CA ARG A 330 13.83 -0.86 -16.49
C ARG A 330 14.70 0.18 -15.79
N LYS A 331 15.99 0.26 -16.14
CA LYS A 331 16.89 1.29 -15.60
C LYS A 331 16.47 2.70 -16.03
N GLU A 332 16.12 2.88 -17.30
CA GLU A 332 15.65 4.17 -17.80
C GLU A 332 14.37 4.62 -17.08
N LEU A 333 13.43 3.70 -16.88
CA LEU A 333 12.19 3.96 -16.13
C LEU A 333 12.49 4.40 -14.69
N LEU A 334 13.37 3.67 -13.99
CA LEU A 334 13.78 4.01 -12.62
C LEU A 334 14.47 5.37 -12.54
N GLU A 335 15.33 5.70 -13.52
CA GLU A 335 15.95 7.02 -13.59
C GLU A 335 14.92 8.13 -13.82
N ARG A 336 13.92 7.92 -14.68
CA ARG A 336 12.84 8.88 -14.91
C ARG A 336 11.98 9.11 -13.66
N ILE A 337 11.62 8.04 -12.95
CA ILE A 337 10.90 8.14 -11.66
C ILE A 337 11.72 8.97 -10.67
N ALA A 338 13.02 8.68 -10.56
CA ALA A 338 13.93 9.38 -9.67
C ALA A 338 14.11 10.86 -10.06
N ASP A 339 14.24 11.17 -11.35
CA ASP A 339 14.33 12.53 -11.89
C ASP A 339 13.05 13.34 -11.56
N CYS A 340 11.87 12.71 -11.62
CA CYS A 340 10.61 13.33 -11.19
C CYS A 340 10.60 13.61 -9.68
N CYS A 341 10.99 12.62 -8.87
CA CYS A 341 11.08 12.79 -7.41
C CYS A 341 12.07 13.89 -7.01
N MET A 342 13.17 14.04 -7.75
CA MET A 342 14.14 15.13 -7.56
C MET A 342 13.53 16.51 -7.80
N ARG A 343 12.72 16.66 -8.84
CA ARG A 343 12.03 17.93 -9.14
C ARG A 343 10.99 18.27 -8.08
N GLN A 344 10.35 17.25 -7.50
CA GLN A 344 9.35 17.39 -6.45
C GLN A 344 9.95 17.61 -5.05
N GLY A 345 11.29 17.60 -4.90
CA GLY A 345 11.95 17.74 -3.60
C GLY A 345 11.95 16.49 -2.73
N ASN A 346 11.42 15.35 -3.22
CA ASN A 346 11.47 14.07 -2.51
C ASN A 346 12.83 13.37 -2.73
N TYR A 347 13.87 13.91 -2.09
CA TYR A 347 15.25 13.48 -2.30
C TYR A 347 15.53 12.06 -1.82
N HIS A 348 14.88 11.59 -0.75
CA HIS A 348 15.10 10.23 -0.24
C HIS A 348 14.56 9.16 -1.19
N LEU A 349 13.34 9.36 -1.72
CA LEU A 349 12.76 8.46 -2.70
C LEU A 349 13.59 8.46 -4.00
N ALA A 350 14.01 9.65 -4.45
CA ALA A 350 14.92 9.78 -5.59
C ALA A 350 16.22 8.98 -5.39
N THR A 351 16.87 9.09 -4.22
CA THR A 351 18.07 8.30 -3.90
C THR A 351 17.81 6.80 -3.99
N LYS A 352 16.69 6.32 -3.42
CA LYS A 352 16.32 4.90 -3.45
C LYS A 352 16.20 4.40 -4.89
N LYS A 353 15.47 5.14 -5.73
CA LYS A 353 15.23 4.78 -7.14
C LYS A 353 16.49 4.89 -8.01
N TYR A 354 17.31 5.92 -7.85
CA TYR A 354 18.62 6.01 -8.53
C TYR A 354 19.57 4.87 -8.12
N THR A 355 19.55 4.46 -6.85
CA THR A 355 20.37 3.34 -6.37
C THR A 355 19.92 2.02 -7.00
N GLN A 356 18.60 1.80 -7.10
CA GLN A 356 18.02 0.65 -7.80
C GLN A 356 18.35 0.65 -9.31
N ALA A 357 18.42 1.82 -9.95
CA ALA A 357 18.86 1.97 -11.34
C ALA A 357 20.37 1.71 -11.54
N GLY A 358 21.15 1.68 -10.46
CA GLY A 358 22.61 1.57 -10.49
C GLY A 358 23.34 2.91 -10.67
N ASN A 359 22.62 4.03 -10.75
CA ASN A 359 23.18 5.37 -10.95
C ASN A 359 23.57 6.02 -9.62
N LYS A 360 24.71 5.59 -9.07
CA LYS A 360 25.20 6.04 -7.76
C LYS A 360 25.54 7.53 -7.71
N LEU A 361 25.94 8.13 -8.83
CA LEU A 361 26.28 9.56 -8.91
C LEU A 361 25.03 10.44 -8.74
N LYS A 362 23.96 10.15 -9.48
CA LYS A 362 22.68 10.87 -9.31
C LYS A 362 22.08 10.62 -7.91
N ALA A 363 22.19 9.39 -7.40
CA ALA A 363 21.77 9.05 -6.04
C ALA A 363 22.47 9.89 -4.97
N MET A 364 23.79 10.09 -5.10
CA MET A 364 24.55 10.94 -4.19
C MET A 364 24.14 12.40 -4.33
N ARG A 365 23.94 12.93 -5.54
CA ARG A 365 23.45 14.31 -5.73
C ARG A 365 22.10 14.54 -5.03
N ALA A 366 21.20 13.56 -5.11
CA ALA A 366 19.93 13.59 -4.39
C ALA A 366 20.14 13.63 -2.87
N LEU A 367 21.01 12.78 -2.32
CA LEU A 367 21.34 12.77 -0.89
C LEU A 367 21.93 14.10 -0.43
N LEU A 368 22.87 14.67 -1.19
CA LEU A 368 23.48 15.95 -0.85
C LEU A 368 22.43 17.08 -0.77
N LYS A 369 21.44 17.09 -1.66
CA LYS A 369 20.32 18.04 -1.59
C LYS A 369 19.40 17.80 -0.39
N SER A 370 19.27 16.55 0.08
CA SER A 370 18.47 16.24 1.27
C SER A 370 19.07 16.75 2.57
N GLY A 371 20.39 16.98 2.61
CA GLY A 371 21.10 17.40 3.81
C GLY A 371 21.26 16.33 4.91
N ASP A 372 20.85 15.07 4.64
CA ASP A 372 20.94 13.97 5.59
C ASP A 372 22.39 13.44 5.69
N THR A 373 23.14 14.02 6.62
CA THR A 373 24.57 13.74 6.84
C THR A 373 24.86 12.26 7.09
N GLU A 374 24.05 11.59 7.91
CA GLU A 374 24.23 10.18 8.25
C GLU A 374 24.08 9.29 7.01
N LYS A 375 23.03 9.51 6.21
CA LYS A 375 22.82 8.76 4.97
C LYS A 375 23.88 9.05 3.93
N ILE A 376 24.36 10.30 3.82
CA ILE A 376 25.46 10.67 2.91
C ILE A 376 26.73 9.90 3.28
N VAL A 377 27.12 9.91 4.56
CA VAL A 377 28.32 9.21 5.06
C VAL A 377 28.19 7.70 4.88
N PHE A 378 27.02 7.14 5.17
CA PHE A 378 26.73 5.71 4.96
C PHE A 378 26.83 5.34 3.48
N PHE A 379 26.16 6.07 2.59
CA PHE A 379 26.12 5.79 1.16
C PHE A 379 27.49 5.87 0.50
N ALA A 380 28.32 6.84 0.89
CA ALA A 380 29.71 6.95 0.43
C ALA A 380 30.54 5.72 0.83
N ASN A 381 30.45 5.29 2.10
CA ASN A 381 31.20 4.14 2.61
C ASN A 381 30.76 2.81 1.98
N VAL A 382 29.46 2.63 1.72
CA VAL A 382 28.92 1.43 1.05
C VAL A 382 29.30 1.40 -0.43
N SER A 383 29.23 2.55 -1.11
CA SER A 383 29.45 2.61 -2.56
C SER A 383 30.92 2.48 -2.96
N ARG A 384 31.86 2.89 -2.10
CA ARG A 384 33.32 2.76 -2.26
C ARG A 384 33.87 3.31 -3.60
N GLN A 385 33.26 4.37 -4.13
CA GLN A 385 33.73 5.07 -5.33
C GLN A 385 34.45 6.35 -4.96
N LYS A 386 35.53 6.67 -5.68
CA LYS A 386 36.40 7.81 -5.36
C LYS A 386 35.65 9.13 -5.45
N GLU A 387 34.87 9.31 -6.51
CA GLU A 387 34.09 10.52 -6.77
C GLU A 387 33.07 10.76 -5.66
N LEU A 388 32.43 9.70 -5.14
CA LEU A 388 31.44 9.78 -4.08
C LEU A 388 32.05 10.21 -2.74
N PHE A 389 33.25 9.72 -2.41
CA PHE A 389 33.97 10.18 -1.23
C PHE A 389 34.30 11.67 -1.32
N ILE A 390 34.75 12.14 -2.49
CA ILE A 390 35.06 13.56 -2.73
C ILE A 390 33.78 14.42 -2.58
N MET A 391 32.68 14.00 -3.19
CA MET A 391 31.39 14.70 -3.12
C MET A 391 30.88 14.80 -1.66
N ALA A 392 30.94 13.71 -0.91
CA ALA A 392 30.56 13.70 0.50
C ALA A 392 31.48 14.59 1.34
N ALA A 393 32.80 14.54 1.10
CA ALA A 393 33.75 15.38 1.82
C ALA A 393 33.52 16.88 1.55
N ASN A 394 33.32 17.28 0.30
CA ASN A 394 33.02 18.67 -0.07
C ASN A 394 31.75 19.18 0.63
N TYR A 395 30.70 18.36 0.72
CA TYR A 395 29.49 18.71 1.46
C TYR A 395 29.76 18.87 2.96
N LEU A 396 30.50 17.93 3.57
CA LEU A 396 30.84 18.01 4.99
C LEU A 396 31.70 19.24 5.34
N GLN A 397 32.50 19.77 4.40
CA GLN A 397 33.25 21.02 4.60
C GLN A 397 32.33 22.23 4.83
N SER A 398 31.12 22.22 4.25
CA SER A 398 30.14 23.30 4.42
C SER A 398 29.43 23.29 5.78
N LEU A 399 29.62 22.23 6.57
CA LEU A 399 29.04 22.08 7.90
C LEU A 399 30.00 22.59 8.98
N ASP A 400 29.50 22.72 10.21
CA ASP A 400 30.31 23.05 11.38
C ASP A 400 31.17 21.86 11.82
N TRP A 401 32.30 21.68 11.14
CA TRP A 401 33.31 20.67 11.43
C TRP A 401 34.18 21.01 12.65
N ARG A 402 34.19 22.27 13.13
CA ARG A 402 35.02 22.70 14.25
C ARG A 402 34.47 22.22 15.59
N ASN A 403 33.15 22.33 15.78
CA ASN A 403 32.48 21.83 16.98
C ASN A 403 32.25 20.31 16.96
N ASN A 404 32.46 19.66 15.80
CA ASN A 404 32.24 18.23 15.61
C ASN A 404 33.51 17.50 15.11
N PRO A 405 34.38 17.03 16.03
CA PRO A 405 35.61 16.32 15.67
C PRO A 405 35.41 15.08 14.80
N GLU A 406 34.22 14.44 14.86
CA GLU A 406 33.87 13.29 14.04
C GLU A 406 33.65 13.67 12.56
N ILE A 407 33.09 14.85 12.28
CA ILE A 407 32.96 15.37 10.92
C ILE A 407 34.34 15.63 10.34
N LEU A 408 35.23 16.27 11.11
CA LEU A 408 36.62 16.52 10.71
C LEU A 408 37.36 15.22 10.35
N LYS A 409 37.29 14.19 11.21
CA LYS A 409 37.87 12.87 10.93
C LYS A 409 37.27 12.23 9.66
N THR A 410 35.97 12.42 9.45
CA THR A 410 35.27 11.87 8.28
C THR A 410 35.70 12.56 6.99
N ILE A 411 35.85 13.89 6.98
CA ILE A 411 36.37 14.67 5.85
C ILE A 411 37.77 14.17 5.46
N ILE A 412 38.69 14.09 6.44
CA ILE A 412 40.07 13.62 6.23
C ILE A 412 40.04 12.18 5.68
N GLY A 413 39.23 11.31 6.29
CA GLY A 413 39.06 9.93 5.88
C GLY A 413 38.53 9.79 4.46
N PHE A 414 37.58 10.63 4.05
CA PHE A 414 36.98 10.61 2.71
C PHE A 414 37.92 11.14 1.64
N TYR A 415 38.63 12.26 1.83
CA TYR A 415 39.62 12.69 0.85
C TYR A 415 40.77 11.70 0.70
N THR A 416 41.21 11.09 1.80
CA THR A 416 42.25 10.04 1.77
C THR A 416 41.77 8.81 1.00
N LYS A 417 40.55 8.32 1.27
CA LYS A 417 39.94 7.19 0.53
C LYS A 417 39.67 7.54 -0.95
N GLY A 418 39.30 8.78 -1.24
CA GLY A 418 39.09 9.31 -2.58
C GLY A 418 40.38 9.54 -3.37
N ARG A 419 41.55 9.45 -2.73
CA ARG A 419 42.87 9.79 -3.29
C ARG A 419 42.97 11.23 -3.81
N ALA A 420 42.22 12.14 -3.21
CA ALA A 420 42.23 13.57 -3.54
C ALA A 420 43.05 14.35 -2.50
N LEU A 421 44.37 14.14 -2.52
CA LEU A 421 45.29 14.76 -1.55
C LEU A 421 45.38 16.28 -1.73
N ASP A 422 45.15 16.80 -2.94
CA ASP A 422 45.19 18.24 -3.23
C ASP A 422 44.01 18.99 -2.60
N LEU A 423 42.83 18.39 -2.63
CA LEU A 423 41.63 18.90 -1.94
C LEU A 423 41.78 18.80 -0.41
N LEU A 424 42.43 17.75 0.08
CA LEU A 424 42.75 17.62 1.51
C LEU A 424 43.75 18.68 1.97
N ALA A 425 44.77 18.97 1.16
CA ALA A 425 45.71 20.05 1.44
C ALA A 425 45.00 21.42 1.46
N GLY A 426 44.15 21.69 0.46
CA GLY A 426 43.33 22.90 0.45
C GLY A 426 42.41 23.04 1.66
N PHE A 427 41.83 21.92 2.13
CA PHE A 427 41.04 21.90 3.35
C PHE A 427 41.87 22.25 4.60
N TYR A 428 43.08 21.70 4.74
CA TYR A 428 43.98 22.05 5.86
C TYR A 428 44.45 23.51 5.80
N GLU A 429 44.72 24.04 4.60
CA GLU A 429 45.04 25.46 4.41
C GLU A 429 43.87 26.36 4.84
N ALA A 430 42.64 26.03 4.44
CA ALA A 430 41.45 26.75 4.89
C ALA A 430 41.25 26.64 6.42
N CYS A 431 41.50 25.47 7.01
CA CYS A 431 41.46 25.30 8.46
C CYS A 431 42.48 26.22 9.15
N ALA A 432 43.71 26.29 8.63
CA ALA A 432 44.75 27.15 9.18
C ALA A 432 44.39 28.64 9.07
N GLN A 433 43.82 29.06 7.94
CA GLN A 433 43.39 30.43 7.72
C GLN A 433 42.30 30.83 8.73
N VAL A 434 41.30 29.98 8.95
CA VAL A 434 40.25 30.22 9.96
C VAL A 434 40.82 30.30 11.38
N GLU A 435 41.77 29.44 11.75
CA GLU A 435 42.42 29.50 13.06
C GLU A 435 43.25 30.78 13.26
N ILE A 436 43.85 31.32 12.21
CA ILE A 436 44.56 32.60 12.23
C ILE A 436 43.54 33.74 12.34
N ASP A 437 42.60 33.82 11.39
CA ASP A 437 41.73 34.97 11.20
C ASP A 437 40.74 35.16 12.37
N ASP A 438 40.05 34.10 12.77
CA ASP A 438 38.96 34.21 13.73
C ASP A 438 39.42 33.99 15.18
N TYR A 439 40.51 33.24 15.39
CA TYR A 439 40.90 32.75 16.72
C TYR A 439 42.31 33.13 17.17
N GLN A 440 43.15 33.72 16.30
CA GLN A 440 44.53 34.07 16.60
C GLN A 440 45.36 32.89 17.17
N ASN A 441 44.99 31.66 16.78
CA ASN A 441 45.58 30.42 17.28
C ASN A 441 46.62 29.88 16.29
N TYR A 442 47.79 30.48 16.34
CA TYR A 442 48.90 30.19 15.45
C TYR A 442 49.52 28.80 15.66
N GLU A 443 49.40 28.21 16.86
CA GLU A 443 49.83 26.84 17.12
C GLU A 443 49.00 25.82 16.33
N LYS A 444 47.66 25.94 16.36
CA LYS A 444 46.79 25.04 15.57
C LYS A 444 46.92 25.26 14.08
N ALA A 445 47.08 26.52 13.65
CA ALA A 445 47.33 26.85 12.26
C ALA A 445 48.64 26.22 11.76
N LEU A 446 49.69 26.23 12.60
CA LEU A 446 50.96 25.58 12.29
C LEU A 446 50.83 24.07 12.09
N ASP A 447 50.09 23.40 12.98
CA ASP A 447 49.81 21.96 12.87
C ASP A 447 49.04 21.64 11.58
N ALA A 448 48.00 22.41 11.27
CA ALA A 448 47.20 22.26 10.06
C ALA A 448 48.04 22.48 8.78
N LEU A 449 48.85 23.55 8.70
CA LEU A 449 49.74 23.80 7.56
C LEU A 449 50.80 22.71 7.41
N THR A 450 51.29 22.15 8.51
CA THR A 450 52.24 21.03 8.47
C THR A 450 51.59 19.78 7.87
N GLU A 451 50.33 19.50 8.18
CA GLU A 451 49.57 18.43 7.53
C GLU A 451 49.26 18.75 6.06
N ALA A 452 48.94 20.00 5.71
CA ALA A 452 48.78 20.44 4.33
C ALA A 452 50.06 20.17 3.51
N PHE A 453 51.23 20.56 4.03
CA PHE A 453 52.53 20.32 3.40
C PHE A 453 52.78 18.81 3.18
N LYS A 454 52.47 17.97 4.19
CA LYS A 454 52.57 16.51 4.04
C LYS A 454 51.65 15.98 2.95
N CYS A 455 50.42 16.49 2.83
CA CYS A 455 49.49 16.10 1.78
C CYS A 455 50.00 16.47 0.39
N VAL A 456 50.43 17.72 0.18
CA VAL A 456 50.98 18.19 -1.10
C VAL A 456 52.25 17.42 -1.47
N SER A 457 53.14 17.13 -0.52
CA SER A 457 54.38 16.38 -0.80
C SER A 457 54.12 14.93 -1.26
N LYS A 458 52.99 14.35 -0.85
CA LYS A 458 52.57 12.98 -1.21
C LYS A 458 51.63 12.94 -2.41
N ALA A 459 51.06 14.08 -2.81
CA ALA A 459 50.23 14.17 -3.99
C ALA A 459 51.05 13.82 -5.23
N LYS A 460 50.47 12.98 -6.10
CA LYS A 460 51.07 12.65 -7.40
C LYS A 460 50.47 13.59 -8.42
N ASP A 461 51.08 14.74 -8.63
CA ASP A 461 50.61 15.70 -9.63
C ASP A 461 51.35 15.57 -10.96
N SER A 462 50.61 15.81 -12.04
CA SER A 462 51.11 15.75 -13.43
C SER A 462 51.94 16.98 -13.83
N SER A 463 52.02 17.99 -12.96
CA SER A 463 52.67 19.30 -13.17
C SER A 463 53.64 19.63 -12.04
N ALA A 464 54.79 18.95 -12.01
CA ALA A 464 55.81 19.04 -10.97
C ALA A 464 56.18 20.49 -10.54
N GLY A 465 56.19 21.44 -11.48
CA GLY A 465 56.56 22.84 -11.18
C GLY A 465 55.54 23.61 -10.32
N GLN A 466 54.24 23.35 -10.45
CA GLN A 466 53.22 24.01 -9.61
C GLN A 466 53.21 23.42 -8.19
N GLN A 467 53.48 22.12 -8.07
CA GLN A 467 53.60 21.44 -6.79
C GLN A 467 54.81 21.95 -6.00
N GLU A 468 55.97 22.14 -6.65
CA GLU A 468 57.17 22.70 -6.02
C GLU A 468 56.94 24.14 -5.53
N ALA A 469 56.31 24.98 -6.35
CA ALA A 469 55.97 26.35 -5.96
C ALA A 469 55.03 26.39 -4.74
N ARG A 470 54.00 25.55 -4.72
CA ARG A 470 53.06 25.45 -3.58
C ARG A 470 53.74 24.91 -2.32
N LEU A 471 54.66 23.96 -2.45
CA LEU A 471 55.46 23.46 -1.32
C LEU A 471 56.38 24.56 -0.76
N ALA A 472 57.00 25.36 -1.63
CA ALA A 472 57.83 26.47 -1.20
C ALA A 472 57.02 27.55 -0.45
N ASP A 473 55.83 27.90 -0.96
CA ASP A 473 54.91 28.83 -0.30
C ASP A 473 54.47 28.32 1.08
N LEU A 474 54.01 27.05 1.17
CA LEU A 474 53.64 26.44 2.45
C LEU A 474 54.80 26.39 3.42
N GLN A 475 56.01 26.05 2.95
CA GLN A 475 57.21 26.02 3.79
C GLN A 475 57.59 27.42 4.31
N HIS A 476 57.41 28.44 3.48
CA HIS A 476 57.63 29.84 3.87
C HIS A 476 56.63 30.26 4.95
N LYS A 477 55.32 30.04 4.74
CA LYS A 477 54.25 30.30 5.72
C LYS A 477 54.49 29.60 7.06
N ILE A 478 54.84 28.32 7.03
CA ILE A 478 55.20 27.53 8.21
C ILE A 478 56.38 28.15 8.96
N THR A 479 57.38 28.67 8.24
CA THR A 479 58.57 29.29 8.85
C THR A 479 58.22 30.60 9.55
N LEU A 480 57.41 31.45 8.92
CA LEU A 480 56.95 32.72 9.51
C LEU A 480 56.10 32.47 10.77
N ILE A 481 55.14 31.56 10.71
CA ILE A 481 54.30 31.19 11.86
C ILE A 481 55.15 30.59 12.99
N LYS A 482 56.15 29.75 12.69
CA LYS A 482 57.09 29.23 13.70
C LYS A 482 57.85 30.34 14.40
N LYS A 483 58.34 31.35 13.67
CA LYS A 483 59.02 32.52 14.26
C LYS A 483 58.07 33.29 15.19
N PHE A 484 56.83 33.51 14.77
CA PHE A 484 55.83 34.22 15.60
C PHE A 484 55.42 33.45 16.85
N VAL A 485 55.12 32.15 16.73
CA VAL A 485 54.81 31.27 17.87
C VAL A 485 56.00 31.20 18.84
N HIS A 486 57.23 31.15 18.33
CA HIS A 486 58.42 31.19 19.15
C HIS A 486 58.54 32.50 19.92
N ALA A 487 58.33 33.65 19.28
CA ALA A 487 58.33 34.96 19.94
C ALA A 487 57.26 35.05 21.04
N ARG A 488 56.04 34.55 20.80
CA ARG A 488 54.97 34.50 21.82
C ARG A 488 55.33 33.64 23.03
N ARG A 489 55.99 32.48 22.82
CA ARG A 489 56.43 31.60 23.91
C ARG A 489 57.58 32.21 24.71
N LEU A 490 58.58 32.76 24.00
CA LEU A 490 59.76 33.38 24.59
C LEU A 490 59.42 34.61 25.43
N TYR A 491 58.29 35.28 25.17
CA TYR A 491 57.86 36.47 25.91
C TYR A 491 57.82 36.28 27.44
N THR A 492 57.47 35.08 27.90
CA THR A 492 57.43 34.76 29.34
C THR A 492 58.81 34.60 29.97
N GLU A 493 59.85 34.34 29.17
CA GLU A 493 61.23 34.12 29.60
C GLU A 493 62.08 35.38 29.38
N ASP A 494 62.01 35.97 28.19
CA ASP A 494 62.71 37.19 27.78
C ASP A 494 61.81 38.05 26.87
N ALA A 495 61.14 39.02 27.49
CA ALA A 495 60.27 39.96 26.78
C ALA A 495 61.05 40.87 25.80
N GLY A 496 62.33 41.15 26.05
CA GLY A 496 63.16 42.02 25.21
C GLY A 496 63.58 41.35 23.91
N GLU A 497 63.96 40.07 23.97
CA GLU A 497 64.22 39.28 22.74
C GLU A 497 62.93 38.96 21.98
N ALA A 498 61.82 38.67 22.67
CA ALA A 498 60.54 38.42 22.00
C ALA A 498 60.08 39.63 21.16
N VAL A 499 60.27 40.84 21.66
CA VAL A 499 59.98 42.09 20.91
C VAL A 499 60.91 42.24 19.71
N ARG A 500 62.21 42.03 19.87
CA ARG A 500 63.17 42.09 18.75
C ARG A 500 62.85 41.08 17.66
N LEU A 501 62.44 39.86 18.03
CA LEU A 501 62.01 38.82 17.09
C LEU A 501 60.72 39.23 16.36
N CYS A 502 59.75 39.83 17.05
CA CYS A 502 58.53 40.34 16.42
C CYS A 502 58.79 41.56 15.51
N GLU A 503 59.70 42.46 15.88
CA GLU A 503 60.11 43.58 15.01
C GLU A 503 60.83 43.07 13.76
N ALA A 504 61.77 42.12 13.90
CA ALA A 504 62.41 41.48 12.76
C ALA A 504 61.40 40.73 11.86
N LEU A 505 60.35 40.15 12.45
CA LEU A 505 59.29 39.47 11.70
C LEU A 505 58.47 40.45 10.85
N LEU A 506 58.25 41.67 11.31
CA LEU A 506 57.55 42.73 10.53
C LEU A 506 58.36 43.24 9.34
N GLU A 507 59.69 43.01 9.33
CA GLU A 507 60.57 43.35 8.21
C GLU A 507 60.62 42.25 7.13
N GLU A 508 60.09 41.05 7.41
CA GLU A 508 60.07 39.94 6.45
C GLU A 508 59.09 40.23 5.29
N PRO A 509 59.48 39.95 4.04
CA PRO A 509 58.58 40.09 2.89
C PRO A 509 57.45 39.06 2.97
N GLU A 510 56.25 39.42 2.49
CA GLU A 510 55.08 38.52 2.40
C GLU A 510 54.61 37.93 3.75
N LEU A 511 54.74 38.73 4.82
CA LEU A 511 54.28 38.32 6.15
C LEU A 511 52.77 37.96 6.20
N ASP A 512 51.93 38.78 5.55
CA ASP A 512 50.49 38.56 5.40
C ASP A 512 50.23 37.76 4.10
N PRO A 513 49.53 36.60 4.11
CA PRO A 513 48.58 36.11 5.12
C PRO A 513 49.12 35.12 6.18
N ALA A 514 50.41 34.78 6.17
CA ALA A 514 50.96 33.77 7.09
C ALA A 514 50.84 34.18 8.57
N VAL A 515 51.21 35.42 8.86
CA VAL A 515 51.03 36.08 10.14
C VAL A 515 50.43 37.44 9.85
N ARG A 516 49.18 37.65 10.27
CA ARG A 516 48.53 38.95 10.10
C ARG A 516 49.39 40.05 10.70
N ILE A 517 49.67 41.06 9.88
CA ILE A 517 50.43 42.26 10.29
C ILE A 517 49.79 42.88 11.54
N GLY A 518 48.45 42.90 11.60
CA GLY A 518 47.70 43.35 12.76
C GLY A 518 48.05 42.61 14.06
N ASP A 519 48.10 41.28 14.04
CA ASP A 519 48.41 40.48 15.24
C ASP A 519 49.86 40.69 15.72
N ALA A 520 50.81 40.86 14.78
CA ALA A 520 52.20 41.17 15.11
C ALA A 520 52.37 42.58 15.73
N PHE A 521 51.69 43.59 15.19
CA PHE A 521 51.66 44.93 15.81
C PHE A 521 50.88 44.93 17.12
N GLY A 522 49.80 44.16 17.22
CA GLY A 522 49.02 43.97 18.45
C GLY A 522 49.88 43.49 19.61
N PHE A 523 50.74 42.50 19.35
CA PHE A 523 51.73 42.00 20.30
C PHE A 523 52.72 43.10 20.77
N LEU A 524 53.25 43.91 19.85
CA LEU A 524 54.17 45.00 20.19
C LEU A 524 53.49 46.13 20.99
N VAL A 525 52.27 46.50 20.61
CA VAL A 525 51.48 47.51 21.31
C VAL A 525 51.18 47.04 22.73
N GLU A 526 50.77 45.78 22.90
CA GLU A 526 50.51 45.19 24.22
C GLU A 526 51.76 45.18 25.10
N HIS A 527 52.93 44.80 24.56
CA HIS A 527 54.19 44.85 25.29
C HIS A 527 54.51 46.27 25.78
N HIS A 528 54.47 47.27 24.89
CA HIS A 528 54.81 48.64 25.26
C HIS A 528 53.80 49.27 26.24
N CYS A 529 52.53 48.88 26.17
CA CYS A 529 51.52 49.26 27.16
C CYS A 529 51.82 48.65 28.54
N GLN A 530 52.20 47.37 28.60
CA GLN A 530 52.57 46.70 29.85
C GLN A 530 53.83 47.30 30.51
N GLN A 531 54.78 47.78 29.71
CA GLN A 531 55.99 48.47 30.18
C GLN A 531 55.77 49.95 30.53
N GLY A 532 54.56 50.49 30.36
CA GLY A 532 54.24 51.90 30.61
C GLY A 532 54.79 52.88 29.55
N ASN A 533 55.29 52.38 28.43
CA ASN A 533 55.87 53.17 27.34
C ASN A 533 54.79 53.57 26.32
N PHE A 534 53.78 54.32 26.77
CA PHE A 534 52.58 54.65 25.98
C PHE A 534 52.89 55.41 24.67
N GLN A 535 53.90 56.28 24.66
CA GLN A 535 54.30 57.02 23.45
C GLN A 535 54.88 56.12 22.35
N VAL A 536 55.53 55.02 22.72
CA VAL A 536 56.08 54.04 21.76
C VAL A 536 54.94 53.16 21.25
N ALA A 537 54.08 52.68 22.16
CA ALA A 537 52.89 51.91 21.82
C ALA A 537 51.98 52.65 20.82
N TYR A 538 51.74 53.95 21.03
CA TYR A 538 50.93 54.76 20.13
C TYR A 538 51.56 54.96 18.75
N ARG A 539 52.89 55.16 18.68
CA ARG A 539 53.60 55.21 17.38
C ARG A 539 53.45 53.91 16.60
N LYS A 540 53.58 52.76 17.26
CA LYS A 540 53.36 51.44 16.64
C LYS A 540 51.91 51.25 16.19
N LEU A 541 50.95 51.79 16.94
CA LEU A 541 49.53 51.81 16.56
C LEU A 541 49.26 52.68 15.32
N GLU A 542 49.89 53.86 15.23
CA GLU A 542 49.81 54.73 14.06
C GLU A 542 50.46 54.10 12.81
N GLU A 543 51.59 53.39 12.99
CA GLU A 543 52.22 52.61 11.93
C GLU A 543 51.27 51.51 11.41
N LEU A 544 50.62 50.77 12.31
CA LEU A 544 49.59 49.79 11.96
C LEU A 544 48.42 50.43 11.19
N GLN A 545 47.92 51.59 11.63
CA GLN A 545 46.81 52.28 10.98
C GLN A 545 47.18 52.82 9.58
N LYS A 546 48.45 53.18 9.36
CA LYS A 546 48.95 53.57 8.03
C LYS A 546 49.04 52.36 7.09
N LEU A 547 49.44 51.21 7.60
CA LEU A 547 49.55 49.96 6.82
C LEU A 547 48.18 49.35 6.53
N LEU A 548 47.22 49.45 7.46
CA LEU A 548 45.87 48.89 7.34
C LEU A 548 44.78 49.97 7.56
N PRO A 549 44.64 50.94 6.64
CA PRO A 549 43.75 52.10 6.83
C PRO A 549 42.25 51.77 6.83
N SER A 550 41.86 50.62 6.29
CA SER A 550 40.46 50.17 6.17
C SER A 550 40.02 49.17 7.25
N GLN A 551 40.94 48.67 8.08
CA GLN A 551 40.63 47.66 9.09
C GLN A 551 40.49 48.27 10.49
N ASN A 552 39.56 47.74 11.28
CA ASN A 552 39.36 48.22 12.64
C ASN A 552 40.46 47.68 13.57
N VAL A 553 41.32 48.59 14.01
CA VAL A 553 42.51 48.31 14.85
C VAL A 553 42.15 47.61 16.17
N ARG A 554 40.89 47.73 16.63
CA ARG A 554 40.39 47.03 17.84
C ARG A 554 40.34 45.51 17.72
N TYR A 555 40.38 44.95 16.51
CA TYR A 555 40.43 43.48 16.33
C TYR A 555 41.79 42.89 16.72
N TYR A 556 42.85 43.70 16.76
CA TYR A 556 44.23 43.24 16.93
C TYR A 556 44.83 43.58 18.29
N VAL A 557 44.29 44.59 18.97
CA VAL A 557 44.83 45.10 20.24
C VAL A 557 43.87 44.76 21.37
N SER A 558 44.39 44.24 22.49
CA SER A 558 43.59 43.90 23.66
C SER A 558 42.87 45.13 24.22
N GLN A 559 41.63 44.94 24.68
CA GLN A 559 40.80 46.04 25.21
C GLN A 559 41.50 46.80 26.35
N ALA A 560 42.23 46.10 27.21
CA ALA A 560 43.00 46.70 28.30
C ALA A 560 44.13 47.62 27.78
N SER A 561 44.85 47.21 26.75
CA SER A 561 45.90 48.02 26.12
C SER A 561 45.29 49.25 25.41
N PHE A 562 44.14 49.08 24.78
CA PHE A 562 43.42 50.16 24.12
C PHE A 562 42.90 51.21 25.12
N GLU A 563 42.32 50.78 26.24
CA GLU A 563 41.86 51.65 27.33
C GLU A 563 43.03 52.38 28.02
N ALA A 564 44.17 51.70 28.21
CA ALA A 564 45.38 52.29 28.77
C ALA A 564 45.95 53.41 27.88
N LEU A 565 45.98 53.20 26.56
CA LEU A 565 46.39 54.22 25.60
C LEU A 565 45.43 55.41 25.56
N GLN A 566 44.12 55.16 25.62
CA GLN A 566 43.11 56.21 25.61
C GLN A 566 43.18 57.09 26.87
N LYS A 567 43.48 56.50 28.03
CA LYS A 567 43.57 57.20 29.31
C LYS A 567 44.79 58.12 29.38
N GLU A 568 45.94 57.68 28.89
CA GLU A 568 47.21 58.40 29.09
C GLU A 568 47.54 59.40 27.97
N ILE A 569 47.12 59.14 26.72
CA ILE A 569 47.47 59.97 25.56
C ILE A 569 46.36 60.97 25.19
N GLY A 570 45.13 60.79 25.70
CA GLY A 570 44.08 61.80 25.65
C GLY A 570 43.47 62.07 24.27
N ILE A 571 43.71 61.22 23.28
CA ILE A 571 43.13 61.35 21.93
C ILE A 571 41.88 60.46 21.80
N PRO A 572 40.72 61.01 21.41
CA PRO A 572 39.53 60.23 21.12
C PRO A 572 39.70 59.53 19.77
N MET A 573 40.26 58.31 19.80
CA MET A 573 40.26 57.44 18.63
C MET A 573 38.80 57.11 18.27
N GLU A 574 38.37 57.48 17.06
CA GLU A 574 36.97 57.47 16.63
C GLU A 574 36.23 56.19 17.04
N ARG A 575 35.05 56.36 17.66
CA ARG A 575 34.07 55.28 17.79
C ARG A 575 33.62 54.92 16.39
N GLY A 576 34.16 53.84 15.84
CA GLY A 576 33.62 53.18 14.67
C GLY A 576 32.22 52.60 14.95
N GLU A 577 31.21 53.47 15.02
CA GLU A 577 29.81 53.11 14.81
C GLU A 577 29.44 53.48 13.37
N ARG A 578 29.83 52.62 12.44
CA ARG A 578 28.90 52.20 11.40
C ARG A 578 28.70 50.70 11.57
N ARG A 579 27.65 50.36 12.32
CA ARG A 579 26.88 49.14 12.02
C ARG A 579 26.36 49.29 10.59
N GLN A 580 27.18 48.94 9.60
CA GLN A 580 26.62 48.35 8.40
C GLN A 580 26.25 46.93 8.80
N SER A 581 25.00 46.80 9.24
CA SER A 581 24.24 45.58 9.09
C SER A 581 24.26 45.23 7.61
N LEU A 582 25.30 44.52 7.16
CA LEU A 582 25.21 43.63 6.01
C LEU A 582 24.38 42.43 6.47
N LYS A 583 23.07 42.65 6.61
CA LYS A 583 22.12 41.63 6.22
C LYS A 583 22.15 41.66 4.69
N GLY A 584 23.05 40.87 4.12
CA GLY A 584 22.84 40.35 2.78
C GLY A 584 21.68 39.36 2.87
N GLU A 585 20.46 39.89 2.76
CA GLU A 585 19.36 39.11 2.22
C GLU A 585 19.60 39.09 0.71
N ASP A 586 20.38 38.11 0.25
CA ASP A 586 20.34 37.68 -1.16
C ASP A 586 19.01 36.93 -1.34
N GLU A 587 17.93 37.69 -1.49
CA GLU A 587 16.76 37.23 -2.25
C GLU A 587 17.18 37.19 -3.72
N VAL A 588 17.46 35.98 -4.19
CA VAL A 588 17.66 35.70 -5.61
C VAL A 588 16.27 35.77 -6.27
N GLU A 589 15.91 36.93 -6.84
CA GLU A 589 14.87 36.98 -7.88
C GLU A 589 15.41 36.26 -9.12
N GLU A 590 14.86 35.07 -9.39
CA GLU A 590 15.04 34.37 -10.67
C GLU A 590 14.27 35.12 -11.76
N ASP A 591 14.98 35.89 -12.57
CA ASP A 591 14.52 36.31 -13.89
C ASP A 591 14.49 35.08 -14.82
N LEU A 592 13.35 34.38 -14.81
CA LEU A 592 12.94 33.48 -15.89
C LEU A 592 12.38 34.32 -17.04
N ASN A 593 13.25 34.70 -17.98
CA ASN A 593 12.85 35.08 -19.32
C ASN A 593 13.77 34.44 -20.35
N VAL A 594 13.42 33.23 -20.77
CA VAL A 594 13.86 32.63 -22.03
C VAL A 594 12.60 32.18 -22.76
N SER A 595 12.36 32.80 -23.91
CA SER A 595 11.54 32.28 -24.99
C SER A 595 12.16 31.04 -25.61
#